data_AF-A0A6A7GE55-F1
#
_entry.id   AF-A0A6A7GE55-F1
#
_cell.length_a   1.000
_cell.length_b   1.000
_cell.length_c   1.000
_cell.angle_alpha   90.00
_cell.angle_beta   90.00
_cell.angle_gamma   90.00
#
_symmetry.space_group_name_H-M   'P 1'
#
loop_
_entity.id
_entity.type
_entity.pdbx_description
1 polymer ?
#
loop_
_entity_poly.entity_id
_entity_poly.type
_entity_poly.pdbx_seq_one_letter_code
_entity_poly.pdbx_strand_id
1 'polypeptide(L)'
;MPGPNVAYRYSALNTESAKFLTYIIIFLNVIFTILGSIMFAVGLYMLLETDFRRWIIDLGMEHYWTGVYILLAAGVITMLQTFFGIVGAYQKKKKMLVIFSIGMVASMILEIVGSAFLLSNGISFSSIEDWLRHRFLELIDQYDFSDSSRRTMSIVQEWIGCCGA
;
A
#
# COMPACT_ATOMS: atom_id res chain seq x y z
N MET A 1 2.57 42.25 -23.64
CA MET A 1 3.95 41.77 -23.38
C MET A 1 4.02 41.27 -21.94
N PRO A 2 4.53 40.05 -21.66
CA PRO A 2 4.68 39.58 -20.28
C PRO A 2 5.73 40.40 -19.54
N GLY A 3 5.50 40.71 -18.26
CA GLY A 3 6.42 41.52 -17.44
C GLY A 3 7.77 40.82 -17.18
N PRO A 4 8.83 41.56 -16.79
CA PRO A 4 10.20 41.06 -16.67
C PRO A 4 10.35 39.84 -15.74
N ASN A 5 9.54 39.77 -14.67
CA ASN A 5 9.52 38.64 -13.71
C ASN A 5 8.97 37.34 -14.33
N VAL A 6 8.11 37.45 -15.35
CA VAL A 6 7.50 36.32 -16.04
C VAL A 6 8.46 35.75 -17.09
N ALA A 7 9.20 36.62 -17.79
CA ALA A 7 10.20 36.21 -18.77
C ALA A 7 11.36 35.43 -18.12
N TYR A 8 11.86 35.89 -16.96
CA TYR A 8 12.93 35.20 -16.22
C TYR A 8 12.49 33.83 -15.66
N ARG A 9 11.24 33.69 -15.21
CA ARG A 9 10.69 32.39 -14.81
C ARG A 9 10.53 31.44 -16.00
N TYR A 10 10.24 31.97 -17.19
CA TYR A 10 10.14 31.19 -18.42
C TYR A 10 11.49 30.68 -18.92
N SER A 11 12.54 31.51 -18.87
CA SER A 11 13.90 31.10 -19.26
C SER A 11 14.46 30.03 -18.31
N ALA A 12 14.29 30.18 -17.00
CA ALA A 12 14.72 29.18 -16.01
C ALA A 12 13.98 27.83 -16.13
N LEU A 13 12.76 27.82 -16.68
CA LEU A 13 11.96 26.61 -16.90
C LEU A 13 12.24 25.93 -18.27
N ASN A 14 13.02 26.58 -19.14
CA ASN A 14 13.33 26.10 -20.48
C ASN A 14 14.76 25.56 -20.62
N THR A 15 15.53 25.53 -19.54
CA THR A 15 16.83 24.88 -19.45
C THR A 15 16.70 23.37 -19.68
N GLU A 16 17.67 22.76 -20.34
CA GLU A 16 17.69 21.31 -20.62
C GLU A 16 17.53 20.45 -19.36
N SER A 17 18.09 20.89 -18.24
CA SER A 17 17.94 20.25 -16.92
C SER A 17 16.50 20.21 -16.41
N ALA A 18 15.71 21.26 -16.65
CA ALA A 18 14.31 21.32 -16.23
C ALA A 18 13.43 20.37 -17.06
N LYS A 19 13.74 20.20 -18.34
CA LYS A 19 13.05 19.24 -19.23
C LYS A 19 13.35 17.81 -18.79
N PHE A 20 14.61 17.49 -18.50
CA PHE A 20 15.02 16.18 -17.99
C PHE A 20 14.31 15.82 -16.68
N LEU A 21 14.27 16.75 -15.72
CA LEU A 21 13.57 16.55 -14.46
C LEU A 21 12.06 16.28 -14.65
N THR A 22 11.43 17.02 -15.58
CA THR A 22 10.00 16.82 -15.90
C THR A 22 9.74 15.43 -16.46
N TYR A 23 10.61 14.94 -17.35
CA TYR A 23 10.52 13.58 -17.89
C TYR A 23 10.65 12.50 -16.80
N ILE A 24 11.61 12.65 -15.90
CA ILE A 24 11.78 11.73 -14.76
C ILE A 24 10.54 11.72 -13.88
N ILE A 25 10.00 12.90 -13.54
CA ILE A 25 8.80 13.00 -12.69
C ILE A 25 7.61 12.30 -13.35
N ILE A 26 7.40 12.50 -14.66
CA ILE A 26 6.31 11.83 -15.38
C ILE A 26 6.53 10.31 -15.39
N PHE A 27 7.73 9.86 -15.74
CA PHE A 27 8.06 8.43 -15.80
C PHE A 27 7.86 7.72 -14.47
N LEU A 28 8.38 8.29 -13.37
CA LEU A 28 8.21 7.73 -12.04
C LEU A 28 6.74 7.70 -11.62
N ASN A 29 5.98 8.79 -11.86
CA ASN A 29 4.56 8.83 -11.51
C ASN A 29 3.72 7.82 -12.30
N VAL A 30 4.09 7.52 -13.56
CA VAL A 30 3.44 6.44 -14.34
C VAL A 30 3.66 5.09 -13.69
N ILE A 31 4.90 4.78 -13.26
CA ILE A 31 5.19 3.53 -12.53
C ILE A 31 4.37 3.45 -11.25
N PHE A 32 4.34 4.51 -10.44
CA PHE A 32 3.55 4.53 -9.20
C PHE A 32 2.04 4.42 -9.46
N THR A 33 1.54 4.94 -10.58
CA THR A 33 0.13 4.74 -10.97
C THR A 33 -0.17 3.26 -11.23
N ILE A 34 0.74 2.56 -11.91
CA ILE A 34 0.62 1.11 -12.17
C ILE A 34 0.65 0.33 -10.85
N LEU A 35 1.61 0.65 -9.96
CA LEU A 35 1.72 0.01 -8.64
C LEU A 35 0.46 0.26 -7.80
N GLY A 36 -0.05 1.49 -7.74
CA GLY A 36 -1.29 1.82 -7.05
C GLY A 36 -2.50 1.06 -7.63
N SER A 37 -2.52 0.84 -8.95
CA SER A 37 -3.55 0.03 -9.62
C SER A 37 -3.49 -1.44 -9.24
N ILE A 38 -2.29 -2.01 -9.17
CA ILE A 38 -2.11 -3.38 -8.70
C ILE A 38 -2.55 -3.51 -7.24
N MET A 39 -2.12 -2.58 -6.36
CA MET A 39 -2.54 -2.57 -4.95
C MET A 39 -4.06 -2.50 -4.79
N PHE A 40 -4.71 -1.62 -5.54
CA PHE A 40 -6.16 -1.49 -5.52
C PHE A 40 -6.86 -2.75 -6.05
N ALA A 41 -6.38 -3.31 -7.16
CA ALA A 41 -6.93 -4.53 -7.75
C ALA A 41 -6.80 -5.73 -6.78
N VAL A 42 -5.65 -5.87 -6.12
CA VAL A 42 -5.41 -6.92 -5.11
C VAL A 42 -6.33 -6.74 -3.90
N GLY A 43 -6.49 -5.51 -3.40
CA GLY A 43 -7.43 -5.22 -2.32
C GLY A 43 -8.89 -5.51 -2.70
N LEU A 44 -9.28 -5.19 -3.95
CA LEU A 44 -10.61 -5.45 -4.46
C LEU A 44 -10.85 -6.95 -4.65
N TYR A 45 -9.85 -7.68 -5.16
CA TYR A 45 -9.89 -9.13 -5.30
C TYR A 45 -10.13 -9.81 -3.94
N MET A 46 -9.40 -9.40 -2.89
CA MET A 46 -9.62 -9.90 -1.53
C MET A 46 -11.02 -9.62 -1.00
N LEU A 47 -11.66 -8.53 -1.42
CA LEU A 47 -13.02 -8.17 -1.00
C LEU A 47 -14.11 -8.99 -1.72
N LEU A 48 -13.88 -9.31 -2.99
CA LEU A 48 -14.86 -9.99 -3.85
C LEU A 48 -14.79 -11.52 -3.73
N GLU A 49 -13.61 -12.07 -3.45
CA GLU A 49 -13.40 -13.51 -3.42
C GLU A 49 -14.06 -14.14 -2.18
N THR A 50 -15.11 -14.93 -2.39
CA THR A 50 -15.89 -15.53 -1.31
C THR A 50 -15.12 -16.58 -0.53
N ASP A 51 -14.21 -17.30 -1.19
CA ASP A 51 -13.41 -18.33 -0.54
C ASP A 51 -12.36 -17.71 0.40
N PHE A 52 -11.77 -16.58 0.01
CA PHE A 52 -10.89 -15.80 0.88
C PHE A 52 -11.63 -15.25 2.10
N ARG A 53 -12.89 -14.80 1.91
CA ARG A 53 -13.73 -14.33 3.01
C ARG A 53 -14.09 -15.42 4.02
N ARG A 54 -14.40 -16.63 3.55
CA ARG A 54 -14.64 -17.79 4.42
C ARG A 54 -13.39 -18.14 5.21
N TRP A 55 -12.24 -18.21 4.53
CA TRP A 55 -10.95 -18.46 5.15
C TRP A 55 -10.65 -17.49 6.30
N ILE A 56 -10.85 -16.19 6.12
CA ILE A 56 -10.63 -15.21 7.20
C ILE A 56 -11.56 -15.43 8.40
N ILE A 57 -12.84 -15.75 8.15
CA ILE A 57 -13.83 -15.98 9.21
C ILE A 57 -13.48 -17.24 9.99
N ASP A 58 -13.09 -18.31 9.31
CA ASP A 58 -12.72 -19.58 9.94
C ASP A 58 -11.45 -19.46 10.80
N LEU A 59 -10.57 -18.50 10.47
CA LEU A 59 -9.37 -18.16 11.25
C LEU A 59 -9.68 -17.16 12.36
N GLY A 60 -10.94 -16.72 12.46
CA GLY A 60 -11.45 -15.63 13.29
C GLY A 60 -10.66 -14.32 13.12
N MET A 61 -10.01 -14.15 11.97
CA MET A 61 -9.08 -13.06 11.68
C MET A 61 -9.82 -11.81 11.20
N GLU A 62 -10.92 -11.46 11.83
CA GLU A 62 -11.79 -10.37 11.34
C GLU A 62 -11.07 -9.02 11.26
N HIS A 63 -10.06 -8.79 12.10
CA HIS A 63 -9.19 -7.61 12.04
C HIS A 63 -8.40 -7.49 10.72
N TYR A 64 -8.24 -8.57 9.97
CA TYR A 64 -7.58 -8.57 8.66
C TYR A 64 -8.31 -7.66 7.66
N TRP A 65 -9.64 -7.56 7.74
CA TRP A 65 -10.42 -6.69 6.87
C TRP A 65 -10.03 -5.22 6.99
N THR A 66 -9.62 -4.78 8.18
CA THR A 66 -9.08 -3.42 8.39
C THR A 66 -7.85 -3.18 7.51
N GLY A 67 -6.95 -4.16 7.42
CA GLY A 67 -5.78 -4.10 6.54
C GLY A 67 -6.17 -4.01 5.06
N VAL A 68 -7.16 -4.80 4.62
CA VAL A 68 -7.66 -4.77 3.24
C VAL A 68 -8.26 -3.41 2.89
N TYR A 69 -9.05 -2.80 3.79
CA TYR A 69 -9.58 -1.45 3.58
C TYR A 69 -8.50 -0.37 3.52
N ILE A 70 -7.47 -0.49 4.37
CA ILE A 70 -6.30 0.41 4.34
C ILE A 70 -5.56 0.27 3.00
N LEU A 71 -5.37 -0.97 2.51
CA LEU A 71 -4.71 -1.23 1.23
C LEU A 71 -5.49 -0.62 0.05
N LEU A 72 -6.82 -0.77 0.05
CA LEU A 72 -7.71 -0.14 -0.93
C LEU A 72 -7.60 1.39 -0.90
N ALA A 73 -7.69 1.99 0.29
CA ALA A 73 -7.59 3.44 0.46
C ALA A 73 -6.21 3.95 0.00
N ALA A 74 -5.13 3.27 0.37
CA ALA A 74 -3.77 3.60 -0.03
C ALA A 74 -3.58 3.52 -1.55
N GLY A 75 -4.17 2.52 -2.21
CA GLY A 75 -4.17 2.41 -3.68
C GLY A 75 -4.83 3.61 -4.36
N VAL A 76 -6.02 4.00 -3.90
CA VAL A 76 -6.74 5.17 -4.45
C VAL A 76 -5.97 6.47 -4.20
N ILE A 77 -5.45 6.67 -2.98
CA ILE A 77 -4.67 7.87 -2.64
C ILE A 77 -3.42 7.96 -3.54
N THR A 78 -2.72 6.86 -3.75
CA THR A 78 -1.54 6.79 -4.63
C THR A 78 -1.89 7.14 -6.08
N MET A 79 -3.00 6.64 -6.62
CA MET A 79 -3.49 7.01 -7.96
C MET A 79 -3.80 8.51 -8.07
N LEU A 80 -4.46 9.09 -7.07
CA LEU A 80 -4.78 10.52 -7.07
C LEU A 80 -3.51 11.37 -7.00
N GLN A 81 -2.58 11.02 -6.11
CA GLN A 81 -1.31 11.72 -5.94
C GLN A 81 -0.51 11.71 -7.24
N THR A 82 -0.38 10.56 -7.89
CA THR A 82 0.36 10.41 -9.15
C THR A 82 -0.31 11.13 -10.32
N PHE A 83 -1.64 11.15 -10.38
CA PHE A 83 -2.38 11.95 -11.36
C PHE A 83 -2.04 13.45 -11.24
N PHE A 84 -2.03 13.99 -10.02
CA PHE A 84 -1.60 15.38 -9.79
C PHE A 84 -0.12 15.59 -10.13
N GLY A 85 0.74 14.59 -9.93
CA GLY A 85 2.14 14.61 -10.33
C GLY A 85 2.32 14.74 -11.86
N ILE A 86 1.63 13.91 -12.64
CA ILE A 86 1.69 13.94 -14.11
C ILE A 86 1.12 15.25 -14.65
N VAL A 87 -0.06 15.66 -14.19
CA VAL A 87 -0.72 16.90 -14.62
C VAL A 87 0.08 18.13 -14.19
N GLY A 88 0.63 18.14 -12.97
CA GLY A 88 1.45 19.23 -12.44
C GLY A 88 2.76 19.40 -13.22
N ALA A 89 3.40 18.29 -13.60
CA ALA A 89 4.58 18.28 -14.46
C ALA A 89 4.25 18.81 -15.87
N TYR A 90 3.14 18.36 -16.47
CA TYR A 90 2.73 18.76 -17.82
C TYR A 90 2.32 20.24 -17.90
N GLN A 91 1.52 20.73 -16.94
CA GLN A 91 1.02 22.11 -16.96
C GLN A 91 2.06 23.16 -16.56
N LYS A 92 3.29 22.75 -16.17
CA LYS A 92 4.35 23.67 -15.67
C LYS A 92 3.88 24.59 -14.53
N LYS A 93 2.79 24.23 -13.85
CA LYS A 93 2.17 25.02 -12.76
C LYS A 93 2.83 24.66 -11.44
N LYS A 94 3.77 25.49 -10.99
CA LYS A 94 4.48 25.34 -9.70
C LYS A 94 3.53 25.02 -8.52
N LYS A 95 2.35 25.63 -8.45
CA LYS A 95 1.40 25.39 -7.34
C LYS A 95 0.90 23.94 -7.28
N MET A 96 0.59 23.30 -8.41
CA MET A 96 0.15 21.90 -8.43
C MET A 96 1.30 20.95 -8.08
N LEU A 97 2.50 21.25 -8.57
CA LEU A 97 3.69 20.46 -8.24
C LEU A 97 4.05 20.55 -6.75
N VAL A 98 3.88 21.72 -6.13
CA VAL A 98 4.09 21.90 -4.69
C VAL A 98 3.09 21.10 -3.86
N ILE A 99 1.80 21.07 -4.24
CA ILE A 99 0.78 20.27 -3.54
C ILE A 99 1.12 18.77 -3.62
N PHE A 100 1.53 18.28 -4.80
CA PHE A 100 2.02 16.92 -4.98
C PHE A 100 3.22 16.62 -4.08
N SER A 101 4.22 17.50 -4.06
CA SER A 101 5.42 17.31 -3.23
C SER A 101 5.11 17.29 -1.74
N ILE A 102 4.18 18.11 -1.25
CA ILE A 102 3.74 18.10 0.15
C ILE A 102 3.05 16.77 0.47
N GLY A 103 2.16 16.29 -0.42
CA GLY A 103 1.49 14.99 -0.27
C GLY A 103 2.49 13.83 -0.15
N MET A 104 3.48 13.78 -1.04
CA MET A 104 4.56 12.77 -1.02
C MET A 104 5.38 12.80 0.28
N VAL A 105 5.73 14.01 0.77
CA VAL A 105 6.49 14.12 2.02
C VAL A 105 5.64 13.66 3.20
N ALA A 106 4.35 14.03 3.22
CA ALA A 106 3.43 13.59 4.26
C ALA A 106 3.25 12.06 4.26
N SER A 107 3.10 11.43 3.09
CA SER A 107 3.00 9.97 2.99
C SER A 107 4.28 9.28 3.48
N MET A 108 5.45 9.81 3.14
CA MET A 108 6.73 9.28 3.62
C MET A 108 6.84 9.35 5.15
N ILE A 109 6.40 10.45 5.77
CA ILE A 109 6.38 10.57 7.24
C ILE A 109 5.41 9.54 7.84
N LEU A 110 4.22 9.39 7.27
CA LEU A 110 3.25 8.40 7.73
C LEU A 110 3.77 6.97 7.60
N GLU A 111 4.48 6.64 6.52
CA GLU A 111 5.10 5.32 6.33
C GLU A 111 6.18 5.06 7.37
N ILE A 112 7.04 6.03 7.68
CA ILE A 112 8.09 5.89 8.70
C ILE A 112 7.46 5.72 10.08
N VAL A 113 6.49 6.56 10.45
CA VAL A 113 5.79 6.49 11.73
C VAL A 113 5.01 5.19 11.85
N GLY A 114 4.31 4.79 10.79
CA GLY A 114 3.57 3.52 10.73
C GLY A 114 4.50 2.32 10.87
N SER A 115 5.62 2.31 10.15
CA SER A 115 6.62 1.24 10.23
C SER A 115 7.28 1.17 11.60
N ALA A 116 7.60 2.33 12.20
CA ALA A 116 8.16 2.40 13.55
C ALA A 116 7.15 1.91 14.61
N PHE A 117 5.88 2.30 14.48
CA PHE A 117 4.80 1.84 15.35
C PHE A 117 4.55 0.34 15.21
N LEU A 118 4.54 -0.18 13.98
CA LEU A 118 4.44 -1.61 13.71
C LEU A 118 5.62 -2.38 14.29
N LEU A 119 6.84 -1.85 14.20
CA LEU A 119 8.02 -2.50 14.76
C LEU A 119 7.99 -2.48 16.30
N SER A 120 7.60 -1.36 16.91
CA SER A 120 7.56 -1.20 18.37
C SER A 120 6.47 -2.04 19.02
N ASN A 121 5.33 -2.20 18.36
CA ASN A 121 4.17 -2.94 18.88
C ASN A 121 4.10 -4.39 18.35
N GLY A 122 4.79 -4.69 17.25
CA GLY A 122 4.70 -5.98 16.56
C GLY A 122 5.65 -7.06 17.07
N ILE A 123 6.74 -6.71 17.75
CA ILE A 123 7.78 -7.68 18.15
C ILE A 123 8.12 -7.61 19.65
N SER A 124 7.98 -6.46 20.32
CA SER A 124 8.47 -6.30 21.71
C SER A 124 7.44 -6.51 22.82
N PHE A 125 6.14 -6.53 22.52
CA PHE A 125 5.09 -6.86 23.50
C PHE A 125 4.39 -8.14 23.06
N SER A 126 4.71 -9.24 23.75
CA SER A 126 4.31 -10.62 23.51
C SER A 126 2.80 -10.89 23.61
N SER A 127 1.99 -10.32 22.72
CA SER A 127 0.57 -10.67 22.58
C SER A 127 0.27 -11.29 21.22
N ILE A 128 1.03 -10.91 20.18
CA ILE A 128 0.88 -11.52 18.84
C ILE A 128 1.39 -12.97 18.84
N GLU A 129 2.48 -13.29 19.54
CA GLU A 129 2.99 -14.67 19.62
C GLU A 129 2.02 -15.58 20.38
N ASP A 130 1.50 -15.15 21.53
CA ASP A 130 0.52 -15.92 22.31
C ASP A 130 -0.81 -16.06 21.57
N TRP A 131 -1.28 -15.00 20.93
CA TRP A 131 -2.46 -15.03 20.07
C TRP A 131 -2.26 -15.96 18.88
N LEU A 132 -1.12 -15.87 18.19
CA LEU A 132 -0.78 -16.72 17.05
C LEU A 132 -0.70 -18.18 17.48
N ARG A 133 -0.07 -18.46 18.63
CA ARG A 133 0.04 -19.81 19.20
C ARG A 133 -1.31 -20.38 19.61
N HIS A 134 -2.15 -19.60 20.30
CA HIS A 134 -3.52 -20.02 20.62
C HIS A 134 -4.32 -20.33 19.36
N ARG A 135 -4.17 -19.52 18.32
CA ARG A 135 -4.87 -19.76 17.06
C ARG A 135 -4.39 -21.00 16.34
N PHE A 136 -3.08 -21.20 16.25
CA PHE A 136 -2.54 -22.44 15.70
C PHE A 136 -3.03 -23.68 16.48
N LEU A 137 -3.13 -23.60 17.81
CA LEU A 137 -3.66 -24.69 18.63
C LEU A 137 -5.16 -24.93 18.39
N GLU A 138 -5.98 -23.88 18.28
CA GLU A 138 -7.40 -24.00 17.92
C GLU A 138 -7.60 -24.62 16.52
N LEU A 139 -6.78 -24.23 15.54
CA LEU A 139 -6.81 -24.80 14.19
C LEU A 139 -6.41 -26.28 14.17
N ILE A 140 -5.49 -26.71 15.04
CA ILE A 140 -5.09 -28.12 15.21
C ILE A 140 -6.19 -28.92 15.91
N ASP A 141 -6.80 -28.39 16.97
CA ASP A 141 -7.86 -29.07 17.72
C ASP A 141 -9.11 -29.29 16.86
N GLN A 142 -9.44 -28.32 16.01
CA GLN A 142 -10.55 -28.40 15.07
C GLN A 142 -10.18 -29.07 13.73
N TYR A 143 -8.93 -29.52 13.56
CA TYR A 143 -8.46 -30.10 12.31
C TYR A 143 -9.26 -31.34 11.91
N ASP A 144 -9.60 -32.24 12.84
CA ASP A 144 -10.35 -33.46 12.50
C ASP A 144 -11.86 -33.24 12.29
N PHE A 145 -12.40 -32.11 12.77
CA PHE A 145 -13.84 -31.85 12.80
C PHE A 145 -14.31 -30.85 11.73
N SER A 146 -13.40 -30.04 11.18
CA SER A 146 -13.70 -28.95 10.27
C SER A 146 -12.85 -29.05 9.01
N ASP A 147 -13.51 -29.27 7.86
CA ASP A 147 -12.83 -29.29 6.55
C ASP A 147 -12.16 -27.96 6.21
N SER A 148 -12.65 -26.85 6.79
CA SER A 148 -12.08 -25.52 6.56
C SER A 148 -10.77 -25.30 7.33
N SER A 149 -10.69 -25.79 8.57
CA SER A 149 -9.46 -25.77 9.38
C SER A 149 -8.38 -26.62 8.72
N ARG A 150 -8.75 -27.80 8.16
CA ARG A 150 -7.82 -28.65 7.39
C ARG A 150 -7.27 -27.94 6.17
N ARG A 151 -8.15 -27.36 5.35
CA ARG A 151 -7.76 -26.69 4.10
C ARG A 151 -6.88 -25.48 4.36
N THR A 152 -7.17 -24.70 5.41
CA THR A 152 -6.31 -23.58 5.81
C THR A 152 -4.94 -24.05 6.24
N MET A 153 -4.90 -25.00 7.18
CA MET A 153 -3.64 -25.49 7.74
C MET A 153 -2.76 -26.10 6.65
N SER A 154 -3.34 -26.85 5.70
CA SER A 154 -2.60 -27.41 4.57
C SER A 154 -2.03 -26.34 3.63
N ILE A 155 -2.77 -25.27 3.32
CA ILE A 155 -2.28 -24.17 2.48
C ILE A 155 -1.10 -23.45 3.14
N VAL A 156 -1.22 -23.16 4.44
CA VAL A 156 -0.15 -22.53 5.20
C VAL A 156 1.06 -23.46 5.21
N GLN A 157 0.90 -24.71 5.65
CA GLN A 157 1.94 -25.73 5.71
C GLN A 157 2.67 -25.95 4.38
N GLU A 158 1.96 -25.96 3.26
CA GLU A 158 2.53 -26.10 1.90
C GLU A 158 3.33 -24.85 1.49
N TRP A 159 2.88 -23.65 1.87
CA TRP A 159 3.59 -22.40 1.59
C TRP A 159 4.87 -22.22 2.41
N ILE A 160 4.84 -22.53 3.71
CA ILE A 160 6.02 -22.43 4.60
C ILE A 160 6.90 -23.69 4.56
N GLY A 161 6.43 -24.79 3.98
CA GLY A 161 7.17 -26.06 3.92
C GLY A 161 7.32 -26.73 5.30
N CYS A 162 6.35 -26.54 6.19
CA CYS A 162 6.31 -27.15 7.53
C CYS A 162 5.03 -27.96 7.70
N CYS A 163 4.97 -28.87 8.68
CA CYS A 163 3.84 -29.80 8.85
C CYS A 163 3.18 -29.71 10.24
N GLY A 164 3.03 -28.49 10.78
CA GLY A 164 2.53 -28.29 12.15
C GLY A 164 3.63 -28.53 13.20
N ALA A 165 3.26 -28.42 14.48
CA ALA A 165 4.14 -28.71 15.61
C ALA A 165 4.02 -30.18 16.03
#